data_AF-A0A1Q6HY39-F1
#
_entry.id   AF-A0A1Q6HY39-F1
#
_cell.length_a   1.000
_cell.length_b   1.000
_cell.length_c   1.000
_cell.angle_alpha   90.00
_cell.angle_beta   90.00
_cell.angle_gamma   90.00
#
_symmetry.space_group_name_H-M   'P 1'
#
loop_
_entity.id
_entity.type
_entity.pdbx_description
1 polymer ?
#
loop_
_entity_poly.entity_id
_entity_poly.type
_entity_poly.pdbx_seq_one_letter_code
_entity_poly.pdbx_strand_id
1 'polypeptide(L)'
;MWEGKDGPQPDLLSDLSQTWKEQHPDWTCIFWNGEKIDAFMAGHAEYRDVYNSYPYAVQRWDMIRYLILYEYGGIYADLDYECIDALDSLLENEFCCLASDPEEHARIFDKAHIVTNAFMPIEAGLRYMGLELISGKWYHA
;
A
#
# COMPACT_ATOMS: atom_id res chain seq x y z
N MET A 1 2.72 0.33 7.67
CA MET A 1 4.15 0.68 7.73
C MET A 1 4.42 1.62 8.89
N TRP A 2 5.63 1.65 9.46
CA TRP A 2 5.99 2.61 10.53
C TRP A 2 7.48 2.97 10.47
N GLU A 3 7.81 4.21 10.12
CA GLU A 3 9.22 4.64 9.98
C GLU A 3 10.01 4.63 11.30
N GLY A 4 9.33 4.73 12.45
CA GLY A 4 9.99 4.76 13.77
C GLY A 4 10.64 6.09 14.14
N LYS A 5 10.53 7.12 13.30
CA LYS A 5 11.12 8.45 13.55
C LYS A 5 10.46 9.20 14.72
N ASP A 6 9.16 8.95 14.94
CA ASP A 6 8.36 9.61 15.98
C ASP A 6 8.22 8.77 17.26
N GLY A 7 8.99 7.68 17.37
CA GLY A 7 8.97 6.76 18.52
C GLY A 7 8.60 5.33 18.16
N PRO A 8 8.53 4.44 19.16
CA PRO A 8 8.13 3.05 18.96
C PRO A 8 6.67 2.97 18.51
N GLN A 9 6.36 1.92 17.75
CA GLN A 9 4.99 1.59 17.39
C GLN A 9 4.17 1.28 18.66
N PRO A 10 2.93 1.78 18.77
CA PRO A 10 2.01 1.38 19.84
C PRO A 10 1.67 -0.13 19.81
N ASP A 11 1.56 -0.76 20.98
CA ASP A 11 1.26 -2.19 21.13
C ASP A 11 -0.01 -2.61 20.37
N LEU A 12 -1.07 -1.80 20.43
CA LEU A 12 -2.32 -2.05 19.71
C LEU A 12 -2.10 -2.32 18.21
N LEU A 13 -1.25 -1.54 17.55
CA LEU A 13 -0.98 -1.73 16.12
C LEU A 13 -0.21 -3.03 15.86
N SER A 14 0.60 -3.47 16.84
CA SER A 14 1.32 -4.74 16.76
C SER A 14 0.35 -5.92 16.89
N ASP A 15 -0.61 -5.82 17.82
CA ASP A 15 -1.66 -6.82 18.01
C ASP A 15 -2.53 -6.96 16.75
N LEU A 16 -2.93 -5.83 16.15
CA LEU A 16 -3.68 -5.84 14.89
C LEU A 16 -2.87 -6.48 13.75
N SER A 17 -1.58 -6.14 13.63
CA SER A 17 -0.69 -6.75 12.64
C SER A 17 -0.50 -8.26 12.84
N GLN A 18 -0.68 -8.77 14.06
CA GLN A 18 -0.55 -10.19 14.37
C GLN A 18 -1.75 -10.99 13.82
N THR A 19 -2.95 -10.40 13.80
CA THR A 19 -4.15 -11.06 13.24
C THR A 19 -3.96 -11.49 11.78
N TRP A 20 -3.26 -10.70 10.98
CA TRP A 20 -2.90 -11.04 9.59
C TRP A 20 -2.08 -12.34 9.48
N LYS A 21 -1.12 -12.54 10.39
CA LYS A 21 -0.30 -13.75 10.40
C LYS A 21 -1.07 -14.97 10.91
N GLU A 22 -2.06 -14.75 11.76
CA GLU A 22 -2.93 -15.80 12.28
C GLU A 22 -3.90 -16.29 11.21
N GLN A 23 -4.51 -15.37 10.46
CA GLN A 23 -5.40 -15.72 9.34
C GLN A 23 -4.63 -16.25 8.12
N HIS A 24 -3.38 -15.83 7.95
CA HIS A 24 -2.55 -16.21 6.80
C HIS A 24 -1.16 -16.75 7.22
N PRO A 25 -1.10 -17.94 7.85
CA PRO A 25 0.15 -18.50 8.38
C PRO A 25 1.19 -18.83 7.29
N ASP A 26 0.74 -19.08 6.06
CA ASP A 26 1.61 -19.41 4.93
C ASP A 26 2.09 -18.15 4.16
N TRP A 27 1.60 -16.96 4.52
CA TRP A 27 1.96 -15.73 3.82
C TRP A 27 3.25 -15.11 4.36
N THR A 28 4.01 -14.49 3.46
CA THR A 28 5.14 -13.64 3.87
C THR A 28 4.63 -12.26 4.26
N CYS A 29 4.37 -12.07 5.56
CA CYS A 29 3.96 -10.78 6.11
C CYS A 29 5.18 -9.86 6.34
N ILE A 30 5.29 -8.79 5.55
CA ILE A 30 6.39 -7.82 5.67
C ILE A 30 5.93 -6.58 6.44
N PHE A 31 6.45 -6.42 7.66
CA PHE A 31 6.40 -5.13 8.34
C PHE A 31 7.47 -4.19 7.78
N TRP A 32 7.05 -3.11 7.12
CA TRP A 32 7.92 -2.07 6.55
C TRP A 32 8.25 -1.00 7.58
N ASN A 33 9.46 -1.09 8.14
CA ASN A 33 10.06 -0.08 9.01
C ASN A 33 10.98 0.87 8.22
N GLY A 34 11.52 1.90 8.88
CA GLY A 34 12.41 2.87 8.24
C GLY A 34 13.62 2.24 7.53
N GLU A 35 14.28 1.25 8.15
CA GLU A 35 15.44 0.58 7.55
C GLU A 35 15.09 -0.19 6.26
N LYS A 36 13.97 -0.93 6.25
CA LYS A 36 13.52 -1.64 5.05
C LYS A 36 13.07 -0.68 3.96
N ILE A 37 12.42 0.42 4.34
CA ILE A 37 12.04 1.49 3.42
C ILE A 37 13.28 2.11 2.76
N ASP A 38 14.30 2.46 3.55
CA ASP A 38 15.54 3.04 3.02
C ASP A 38 16.28 2.05 2.11
N ALA A 39 16.32 0.77 2.48
CA ALA A 39 16.90 -0.29 1.66
C ALA A 39 16.13 -0.50 0.34
N PHE A 40 14.80 -0.49 0.38
CA PHE A 40 13.95 -0.56 -0.81
C PHE A 40 14.17 0.65 -1.72
N MET A 41 14.16 1.86 -1.17
CA MET A 41 14.37 3.10 -1.93
C MET A 41 15.79 3.21 -2.52
N ALA A 42 16.78 2.47 -2.00
CA ALA A 42 18.10 2.40 -2.62
C ALA A 42 18.08 1.74 -4.01
N GLY A 43 17.11 0.86 -4.28
CA GLY A 43 16.85 0.26 -5.59
C GLY A 43 16.03 1.13 -6.55
N HIS A 44 15.46 2.24 -6.05
CA HIS A 44 14.51 3.11 -6.74
C HIS A 44 15.03 4.56 -6.77
N ALA A 45 16.28 4.72 -7.19
CA ALA A 45 17.01 5.99 -7.13
C ALA A 45 16.32 7.11 -7.93
N GLU A 46 15.63 6.77 -9.02
CA GLU A 46 14.86 7.68 -9.86
C GLU A 46 13.70 8.37 -9.11
N TYR A 47 13.23 7.78 -8.03
CA TYR A 47 12.14 8.30 -7.20
C TYR A 47 12.63 9.01 -5.93
N ARG A 48 13.93 8.95 -5.64
CA ARG A 48 14.51 9.39 -4.37
C ARG A 48 14.34 10.89 -4.12
N ASP A 49 14.51 11.72 -5.16
CA ASP A 49 14.38 13.17 -5.02
C ASP A 49 12.93 13.57 -4.71
N VAL A 50 11.97 12.96 -5.41
CA VAL A 50 10.53 13.16 -5.16
C VAL A 50 10.18 12.70 -3.75
N TYR A 51 10.62 11.50 -3.38
CA TYR A 51 10.40 10.94 -2.05
C TYR A 51 10.90 11.86 -0.93
N ASN A 52 12.13 12.37 -1.05
CA ASN A 52 12.73 13.28 -0.07
C ASN A 52 12.13 14.69 -0.10
N SER A 53 11.49 15.09 -1.20
CA SER A 53 10.84 16.39 -1.31
C SER A 53 9.56 16.50 -0.49
N TYR A 54 8.96 15.37 -0.10
CA TYR A 54 7.73 15.36 0.69
C TYR A 54 7.98 15.77 2.15
N PRO A 55 7.39 16.90 2.61
CA PRO A 55 7.61 17.40 3.96
C PRO A 55 7.02 16.48 5.04
N TYR A 56 5.96 15.74 4.73
CA TYR A 56 5.25 14.91 5.71
C TYR A 56 5.51 13.42 5.50
N ALA A 57 5.64 12.68 6.61
CA ALA A 57 5.85 11.24 6.58
C ALA A 57 4.68 10.50 5.89
N VAL A 58 3.44 10.93 6.13
CA VAL A 58 2.27 10.33 5.47
C VAL A 58 2.36 10.39 3.94
N GLN A 59 2.85 11.48 3.35
CA GLN A 59 3.02 11.60 1.90
C GLN A 59 4.07 10.64 1.35
N ARG A 60 5.15 10.43 2.12
CA ARG A 60 6.19 9.45 1.82
C ARG A 60 5.64 8.03 1.89
N TRP A 61 4.80 7.73 2.89
CA TRP A 61 4.14 6.43 3.03
C TRP A 61 3.12 6.19 1.92
N ASP A 62 2.36 7.22 1.54
CA ASP A 62 1.42 7.17 0.42
C ASP A 62 2.16 6.83 -0.87
N MET A 63 3.35 7.41 -1.11
CA MET A 63 4.16 7.09 -2.28
C MET A 63 4.72 5.65 -2.23
N ILE A 64 5.34 5.26 -1.10
CA ILE A 64 6.02 3.97 -0.99
C ILE A 64 5.05 2.80 -1.16
N ARG A 65 3.83 2.86 -0.61
CA ARG A 65 2.89 1.73 -0.72
C ARG A 65 2.59 1.37 -2.17
N TYR A 66 2.49 2.36 -3.06
CA TYR A 66 2.31 2.11 -4.49
C TYR A 66 3.58 1.54 -5.13
N LEU A 67 4.77 2.01 -4.75
CA LEU A 67 6.02 1.44 -5.26
C LEU A 67 6.21 -0.01 -4.83
N ILE A 68 5.90 -0.35 -3.58
CA ILE A 68 5.95 -1.72 -3.06
C ILE A 68 5.00 -2.62 -3.87
N LEU A 69 3.73 -2.20 -4.01
CA LEU A 69 2.75 -2.97 -4.77
C LEU A 69 3.08 -3.03 -6.26
N TYR A 70 3.79 -2.04 -6.81
CA TYR A 70 4.25 -2.07 -8.19
C TYR A 70 5.37 -3.10 -8.40
N GLU A 71 6.32 -3.19 -7.46
CA GLU A 71 7.45 -4.13 -7.54
C GLU A 71 7.03 -5.57 -7.22
N TYR A 72 6.23 -5.75 -6.18
CA TYR A 72 5.93 -7.07 -5.62
C TYR A 72 4.50 -7.56 -5.90
N GLY A 73 3.55 -6.65 -6.16
CA GLY A 73 2.13 -6.92 -5.98
C GLY A 73 1.81 -7.31 -4.53
N GLY A 74 0.82 -8.18 -4.37
CA GLY A 74 0.35 -8.65 -3.07
C GLY A 74 -0.67 -7.71 -2.45
N ILE A 75 -0.71 -7.69 -1.12
CA ILE A 75 -1.68 -6.90 -0.35
C ILE A 75 -0.95 -5.87 0.47
N TYR A 76 -1.35 -4.61 0.31
CA TYR A 76 -1.04 -3.56 1.26
C TYR A 76 -2.21 -3.38 2.22
N ALA A 77 -1.90 -3.27 3.52
CA ALA A 77 -2.82 -2.86 4.56
C ALA A 77 -2.11 -1.88 5.52
N ASP A 78 -2.83 -0.86 5.96
CA ASP A 78 -2.36 0.01 7.06
C ASP A 78 -2.28 -0.79 8.37
N LEU A 79 -1.47 -0.30 9.33
CA LEU A 79 -1.17 -1.05 10.56
C LEU A 79 -2.37 -1.16 11.52
N ASP A 80 -3.36 -0.30 11.33
CA ASP A 80 -4.59 -0.25 12.11
C ASP A 80 -5.71 -1.12 11.51
N TYR A 81 -5.40 -1.95 10.52
CA TYR A 81 -6.33 -2.96 10.00
C TYR A 81 -6.26 -4.26 10.79
N GLU A 82 -7.42 -4.69 11.29
CA GLU A 82 -7.64 -6.05 11.80
C GLU A 82 -7.97 -7.02 10.65
N CYS A 83 -7.31 -8.17 10.62
CA CYS A 83 -7.65 -9.26 9.71
C CYS A 83 -8.59 -10.24 10.44
N ILE A 84 -9.87 -10.22 10.04
CA ILE A 84 -10.92 -10.99 10.71
C ILE A 84 -11.04 -12.41 10.14
N ASP A 85 -10.71 -12.60 8.85
CA ASP A 85 -10.84 -13.88 8.14
C ASP A 85 -9.88 -13.94 6.95
N ALA A 86 -9.65 -15.14 6.43
CA ALA A 86 -8.82 -15.38 5.26
C ALA A 86 -9.43 -14.75 3.99
N LEU A 87 -8.61 -14.01 3.26
CA LEU A 87 -9.00 -13.28 2.05
C LEU A 87 -9.02 -14.11 0.76
N ASP A 88 -8.54 -15.35 0.76
CA ASP A 88 -8.31 -16.16 -0.44
C ASP A 88 -9.56 -16.28 -1.33
N SER A 89 -10.73 -16.52 -0.71
CA SER A 89 -12.00 -16.64 -1.45
C SER A 89 -12.53 -15.28 -1.93
N LEU A 90 -12.21 -14.19 -1.23
CA LEU A 90 -12.64 -12.85 -1.61
C LEU A 90 -11.88 -12.32 -2.82
N LEU A 91 -10.62 -12.73 -2.96
CA LEU A 91 -9.72 -12.27 -4.00
C LEU A 91 -9.62 -13.26 -5.17
N GLU A 92 -10.40 -14.35 -5.14
CA GLU A 92 -10.39 -15.35 -6.19
C GLU A 92 -10.83 -14.73 -7.53
N ASN A 93 -9.94 -14.78 -8.52
CA ASN A 93 -10.11 -14.19 -9.86
C ASN A 93 -10.08 -12.65 -9.92
N GLU A 94 -9.72 -11.97 -8.83
CA GLU A 94 -9.55 -10.52 -8.82
C GLU A 94 -8.07 -10.15 -9.02
N PHE A 95 -7.80 -9.23 -9.95
CA PHE A 95 -6.44 -8.78 -10.27
C PHE A 95 -6.05 -7.47 -9.57
N CYS A 96 -7.03 -6.65 -9.22
CA CYS A 96 -6.84 -5.39 -8.50
C CYS A 96 -8.13 -4.98 -7.80
N CYS A 97 -8.06 -4.84 -6.47
CA CYS A 97 -9.15 -4.35 -5.65
C CYS A 97 -8.71 -3.07 -4.93
N LEU A 98 -9.64 -2.11 -4.81
CA LEU A 98 -9.44 -0.92 -4.00
C LEU A 98 -10.58 -0.83 -2.98
N ALA A 99 -10.23 -0.60 -1.72
CA ALA A 99 -11.23 -0.48 -0.67
C ALA A 99 -12.04 0.82 -0.80
N SER A 100 -13.32 0.70 -0.47
CA SER A 100 -14.24 1.81 -0.33
C SER A 100 -14.17 2.37 1.08
N ASP A 101 -14.08 3.69 1.20
CA ASP A 101 -14.29 4.36 2.48
C ASP A 101 -15.77 4.26 2.90
N PRO A 102 -16.08 4.32 4.21
CA PRO A 102 -17.46 4.35 4.69
C PRO A 102 -18.28 5.47 4.03
N GLU A 103 -19.56 5.22 3.77
CA GLU A 103 -20.44 6.21 3.14
C GLU A 103 -20.49 7.53 3.92
N GLU A 104 -20.35 7.48 5.23
CA GLU A 104 -20.29 8.64 6.11
C GLU A 104 -19.14 9.57 5.73
N HIS A 105 -17.97 9.03 5.39
CA HIS A 105 -16.84 9.83 4.93
C HIS A 105 -17.15 10.48 3.58
N ALA A 106 -17.72 9.73 2.64
CA ALA A 106 -18.10 10.25 1.32
C ALA A 106 -19.12 11.41 1.43
N ARG A 107 -20.09 11.30 2.35
CA ARG A 107 -21.08 12.35 2.63
C ARG A 107 -20.46 13.64 3.19
N ILE A 108 -19.43 13.56 4.03
CA ILE A 108 -18.72 14.74 4.56
C ILE A 108 -18.13 15.58 3.42
N PHE A 109 -17.68 14.94 2.34
CA PHE A 109 -17.04 15.60 1.20
C PHE A 109 -17.96 15.81 -0.01
N ASP A 110 -19.27 15.58 0.14
CA ASP A 110 -20.26 15.64 -0.95
C ASP A 110 -19.85 14.78 -2.17
N LYS A 111 -19.41 13.55 -1.90
CA LYS A 111 -19.04 12.54 -2.90
C LYS A 111 -19.99 11.36 -2.82
N ALA A 112 -20.25 10.74 -3.98
CA ALA A 112 -21.01 9.50 -4.04
C ALA A 112 -20.23 8.31 -3.45
N HIS A 113 -18.90 8.33 -3.61
CA HIS A 113 -18.00 7.28 -3.16
C HIS A 113 -16.60 7.85 -2.97
N ILE A 114 -15.86 7.33 -1.99
CA ILE A 114 -14.43 7.59 -1.81
C ILE A 114 -13.72 6.24 -1.81
N VAL A 115 -12.67 6.15 -2.60
CA VAL A 115 -11.77 5.00 -2.59
C VAL A 115 -10.61 5.34 -1.65
N THR A 116 -10.25 4.40 -0.78
CA THR A 116 -9.11 4.53 0.11
C THR A 116 -7.93 3.72 -0.38
N ASN A 117 -6.73 4.16 -0.01
CA ASN A 117 -5.48 3.47 -0.27
C ASN A 117 -4.92 2.79 0.99
N ALA A 118 -5.75 2.65 2.02
CA ALA A 118 -5.39 1.98 3.27
C ALA A 118 -5.43 0.45 3.16
N PHE A 119 -6.16 -0.11 2.19
CA PHE A 119 -6.17 -1.53 1.86
C PHE A 119 -6.25 -1.75 0.35
N MET A 120 -5.25 -2.42 -0.23
CA MET A 120 -5.10 -2.60 -1.67
C MET A 120 -4.51 -3.97 -2.01
N PRO A 121 -5.35 -4.96 -2.38
CA PRO A 121 -4.93 -6.21 -2.99
C PRO A 121 -4.68 -6.05 -4.49
N ILE A 122 -3.49 -6.44 -4.94
CA ILE A 122 -3.10 -6.37 -6.35
C ILE A 122 -2.31 -7.62 -6.73
N GLU A 123 -2.69 -8.25 -7.84
CA GLU A 123 -1.97 -9.40 -8.39
C GLU A 123 -0.52 -9.02 -8.74
N ALA A 124 0.42 -9.91 -8.40
CA ALA A 124 1.83 -9.73 -8.72
C ALA A 124 2.08 -9.64 -10.23
N GLY A 125 2.94 -8.71 -10.64
CA GLY A 125 3.26 -8.50 -12.05
C GLY A 125 2.22 -7.68 -12.84
N LEU A 126 1.08 -7.32 -12.23
CA LEU A 126 0.15 -6.37 -12.82
C LEU A 126 0.76 -4.96 -12.74
N ARG A 127 1.15 -4.38 -13.87
CA ARG A 127 1.61 -2.98 -13.96
C ARG A 127 0.40 -2.04 -14.10
N TYR A 128 -0.40 -1.91 -13.05
CA TYR A 128 -1.65 -1.12 -13.05
C TYR A 128 -1.43 0.41 -13.01
N MET A 129 -0.22 0.88 -12.71
CA MET A 129 0.05 2.32 -12.56
C MET A 129 0.27 3.10 -13.85
N GLY A 130 0.24 2.48 -15.04
CA GLY A 130 0.41 3.22 -16.30
C GLY A 130 1.69 4.09 -16.36
N LEU A 131 2.67 3.82 -15.48
CA LEU A 131 4.00 4.42 -15.46
C LEU A 131 4.89 3.76 -16.53
N GLU A 132 4.31 3.42 -17.68
CA GLU A 132 5.04 3.70 -18.91
C GLU A 132 5.15 5.22 -18.95
N LEU A 133 6.31 5.70 -18.51
CA LEU A 133 6.77 7.04 -18.80
C LEU A 133 6.27 7.46 -20.18
N ILE A 134 5.74 8.67 -20.23
CA ILE A 134 5.81 9.50 -21.41
C ILE A 134 7.29 9.55 -21.81
N SER A 135 7.75 8.55 -22.56
CA SER A 135 9.04 8.50 -23.22
C SER A 135 8.89 7.67 -24.49
N GLY A 136 8.24 8.30 -25.47
CA GLY A 136 8.56 8.05 -26.87
C GLY A 136 7.60 7.13 -27.60
N LYS A 137 6.72 7.78 -28.37
CA LYS A 137 6.19 7.30 -29.66
C LYS A 137 5.42 5.97 -29.63
N TRP A 138 4.11 6.08 -29.43
CA TRP A 138 3.17 5.18 -30.11
C TRP A 138 2.27 5.99 -31.03
N TYR A 139 2.45 5.70 -32.32
CA TYR A 139 1.76 6.28 -33.46
C TYR A 139 0.36 5.67 -33.62
N HIS A 140 -0.60 6.52 -34.01
CA HIS A 140 -1.84 6.34 -34.81
C HIS A 140 -2.52 4.94 -34.77
N ALA A 141 -3.82 4.85 -34.54
CA ALA A 141 -4.90 5.72 -35.05
C ALA A 141 -5.82 6.31 -33.98
#